data_AF-A0A8S2P0P3-F1
#
_entry.id   AF-A0A8S2P0P3-F1
#
_cell.length_a   1.000
_cell.length_b   1.000
_cell.length_c   1.000
_cell.angle_alpha   90.00
_cell.angle_beta   90.00
_cell.angle_gamma   90.00
#
_symmetry.space_group_name_H-M   'P 1'
#
loop_
_entity.id
_entity.type
_entity.pdbx_description
1 polymer ?
#
loop_
_entity_poly.entity_id
_entity_poly.type
_entity_poly.pdbx_seq_one_letter_code
_entity_poly.pdbx_strand_id
1 'polypeptide(L)'
;MSDDNLSSKRAQDILNGFKLHWMNLRDADSGRVLWQSSENLSTPGVEHEARVPKRILKCRAVSREINFSSQQEMQQFRLEQRVFFRGTIIEAAPESQMIPANLLNGNVVIETKFFDGDLEVSTSRVRLLYV
;
A
#
# COMPACT_ATOMS: atom_id res chain seq x y z
N MET A 1 -23.02 -25.07 -8.59
CA MET A 1 -21.79 -24.32 -8.19
C MET A 1 -22.26 -23.18 -7.30
N SER A 2 -21.71 -23.03 -6.10
CA SER A 2 -22.08 -21.95 -5.17
C SER A 2 -21.49 -20.61 -5.61
N ASP A 3 -22.15 -19.51 -5.26
CA ASP A 3 -21.71 -18.14 -5.59
C ASP A 3 -20.30 -17.82 -5.04
N ASP A 4 -19.94 -18.39 -3.89
CA ASP A 4 -18.60 -18.26 -3.28
C ASP A 4 -17.46 -18.81 -4.15
N ASN A 5 -17.75 -19.85 -4.96
CA ASN A 5 -16.72 -20.45 -5.82
C ASN A 5 -16.48 -19.60 -7.08
N LEU A 6 -17.53 -18.91 -7.55
CA LEU A 6 -17.43 -17.99 -8.69
C LEU A 6 -16.70 -16.70 -8.31
N SER A 7 -16.98 -16.15 -7.13
CA SER A 7 -16.28 -14.96 -6.60
C SER A 7 -14.80 -15.25 -6.38
N SER A 8 -14.45 -16.39 -5.78
CA SER A 8 -13.06 -16.82 -5.58
C SER A 8 -12.29 -16.96 -6.90
N LYS A 9 -12.90 -17.58 -7.92
CA LYS A 9 -12.28 -17.69 -9.25
C LYS A 9 -12.04 -16.33 -9.89
N ARG A 10 -13.03 -15.42 -9.81
CA ARG A 10 -12.93 -14.08 -10.38
C ARG A 10 -11.81 -13.26 -9.73
N ALA A 11 -11.71 -13.30 -8.40
CA ALA A 11 -10.63 -12.62 -7.67
C ALA A 11 -9.25 -13.14 -8.12
N GLN A 12 -9.11 -14.46 -8.25
CA GLN A 12 -7.86 -15.08 -8.71
C GLN A 12 -7.52 -14.67 -10.14
N ASP A 13 -8.50 -14.61 -11.05
CA ASP A 13 -8.28 -14.18 -12.44
C ASP A 13 -7.80 -12.73 -12.50
N ILE A 14 -8.43 -11.81 -11.75
CA ILE A 14 -7.97 -10.40 -11.66
C ILE A 14 -6.55 -10.36 -11.11
N LEU A 15 -6.28 -11.06 -10.00
CA LEU A 15 -4.95 -11.08 -9.39
C LEU A 15 -3.87 -11.57 -10.35
N ASN A 16 -4.14 -12.61 -11.14
CA ASN A 16 -3.20 -13.14 -12.12
C ASN A 16 -2.87 -12.13 -13.24
N GLY A 17 -3.81 -11.26 -13.59
CA GLY A 17 -3.64 -10.21 -14.59
C GLY A 17 -3.27 -8.83 -14.04
N PHE A 18 -3.20 -8.66 -12.72
CA PHE A 18 -2.92 -7.39 -12.07
C PHE A 18 -1.42 -7.24 -11.74
N LYS A 19 -0.83 -6.10 -12.14
CA LYS A 19 0.58 -5.82 -11.85
C LYS A 19 0.80 -4.35 -11.53
N LEU A 20 1.35 -4.07 -10.36
CA LEU A 20 1.92 -2.77 -10.04
C LEU A 20 3.29 -2.64 -10.72
N HIS A 21 3.44 -1.62 -11.55
CA HIS A 21 4.68 -1.36 -12.29
C HIS A 21 5.62 -0.47 -11.51
N TRP A 22 5.10 0.61 -10.93
CA TRP A 22 5.87 1.51 -10.09
C TRP A 22 4.97 2.27 -9.13
N MET A 23 5.59 2.75 -8.06
CA MET A 23 4.97 3.65 -7.09
C MET A 23 5.98 4.74 -6.72
N ASN A 24 5.50 5.96 -6.54
CA ASN A 24 6.29 7.04 -5.96
C ASN A 24 5.56 7.73 -4.80
N LEU A 25 6.36 8.29 -3.89
CA LEU A 25 5.91 9.14 -2.79
C LEU A 25 6.56 10.50 -2.94
N ARG A 26 5.75 11.55 -2.90
CA ARG A 26 6.17 12.94 -2.99
C ARG A 26 5.72 13.71 -1.78
N ASP A 27 6.52 14.68 -1.37
CA ASP A 27 6.03 15.74 -0.52
C ASP A 27 4.91 16.49 -1.25
N ALA A 28 3.71 16.54 -0.68
CA ALA A 28 2.54 17.12 -1.33
C ALA A 28 2.65 18.65 -1.51
N ASP A 29 3.42 19.32 -0.65
CA ASP A 29 3.57 20.78 -0.70
C ASP A 29 4.59 21.21 -1.76
N SER A 30 5.68 20.46 -1.91
CA SER A 30 6.79 20.80 -2.82
C SER A 30 6.82 20.00 -4.12
N GLY A 31 6.08 18.89 -4.22
CA GLY A 31 6.14 17.94 -5.33
C GLY A 31 7.43 17.11 -5.39
N ARG A 32 8.35 17.30 -4.43
CA ARG A 32 9.64 16.62 -4.37
C ARG A 32 9.46 15.12 -4.18
N VAL A 33 10.09 14.31 -5.04
CA VAL A 33 10.16 12.86 -4.85
C VAL A 33 10.93 12.52 -3.57
N LEU A 34 10.27 11.79 -2.67
CA LEU A 34 10.84 11.26 -1.43
C LEU A 34 11.28 9.81 -1.60
N TRP A 35 10.51 9.03 -2.35
CA TRP A 35 10.76 7.62 -2.58
C TRP A 35 10.12 7.16 -3.88
N GLN A 36 10.71 6.15 -4.52
CA GLN A 36 10.15 5.48 -5.68
C GLN A 36 10.60 4.01 -5.72
N SER A 37 9.75 3.13 -6.25
CA SER A 37 10.10 1.74 -6.54
C SER A 37 9.40 1.27 -7.81
N SER A 38 10.02 0.31 -8.48
CA SER A 38 9.47 -0.43 -9.63
C SER A 38 9.12 -1.89 -9.29
N GLU A 39 9.08 -2.23 -8.00
CA GLU A 39 8.69 -3.56 -7.53
C GLU A 39 7.17 -3.72 -7.51
N ASN A 40 6.71 -4.96 -7.72
CA ASN A 40 5.28 -5.27 -7.68
C ASN A 40 4.77 -5.47 -6.23
N LEU A 41 4.51 -4.34 -5.56
CA LEU A 41 4.08 -4.30 -4.15
C LEU A 41 2.62 -4.76 -3.92
N SER A 42 1.89 -5.17 -4.96
CA SER A 42 0.56 -5.78 -4.83
C SER A 42 0.61 -7.30 -4.66
N THR A 43 1.79 -7.92 -4.73
CA THR A 43 1.96 -9.38 -4.61
C THR A 43 1.61 -9.84 -3.18
N PRO A 44 0.61 -10.72 -3.00
CA PRO A 44 0.24 -11.23 -1.68
C PRO A 44 1.20 -12.34 -1.21
N GLY A 45 1.09 -12.74 0.06
CA GLY A 45 1.84 -13.88 0.63
C GLY A 45 3.32 -13.60 0.93
N VAL A 46 3.82 -12.42 0.55
CA VAL A 46 5.14 -11.92 0.92
C VAL A 46 5.01 -10.60 1.66
N GLU A 47 5.93 -10.33 2.57
CA GLU A 47 6.07 -9.02 3.19
C GLU A 47 7.16 -8.25 2.44
N HIS A 48 6.76 -7.20 1.74
CA HIS A 48 7.68 -6.33 1.01
C HIS A 48 8.37 -5.36 1.98
N GLU A 49 9.49 -4.77 1.56
CA GLU A 49 10.16 -3.70 2.31
C GLU A 49 10.21 -2.41 1.50
N ALA A 50 10.00 -1.27 2.15
CA ALA A 50 10.22 0.05 1.57
C ALA A 50 11.12 0.90 2.47
N ARG A 51 12.29 1.27 1.93
CA ARG A 51 13.26 2.16 2.59
C ARG A 51 12.98 3.61 2.22
N VAL A 52 12.27 4.33 3.10
CA VAL A 52 11.84 5.72 2.89
C VAL A 52 12.71 6.68 3.71
N PRO A 53 12.96 7.91 3.24
CA PRO A 53 13.79 8.85 3.99
C PRO A 53 13.04 9.35 5.23
N LYS A 54 13.72 9.45 6.39
CA LYS A 54 13.11 9.94 7.66
C LYS A 54 12.36 11.28 7.52
N ARG A 55 12.79 12.14 6.59
CA ARG A 55 12.14 13.43 6.32
C ARG A 55 10.67 13.31 5.89
N ILE A 56 10.23 12.14 5.40
CA ILE A 56 8.82 11.90 5.04
C ILE A 56 7.88 12.09 6.24
N LEU A 57 8.35 11.85 7.47
CA LEU A 57 7.58 12.03 8.70
C LEU A 57 7.35 13.49 9.06
N LYS A 58 8.07 14.42 8.40
CA LYS A 58 7.90 15.87 8.56
C LYS A 58 6.96 16.46 7.50
N CYS A 59 6.55 15.67 6.50
CA CYS A 59 5.63 16.14 5.49
C CYS A 59 4.25 16.31 6.12
N ARG A 60 3.64 17.48 5.92
CA ARG A 60 2.25 17.72 6.29
C ARG A 60 1.32 16.75 5.58
N ALA A 61 1.61 16.45 4.31
CA ALA A 61 0.94 15.43 3.53
C ALA A 61 1.92 14.80 2.53
N VAL A 62 1.67 13.54 2.18
CA VAL A 62 2.44 12.80 1.17
C VAL A 62 1.50 12.48 0.02
N SER A 63 1.87 12.90 -1.20
CA SER A 63 1.20 12.46 -2.42
C SER A 63 1.79 11.13 -2.88
N ARG A 64 0.92 10.23 -3.35
CA ARG A 64 1.33 8.93 -3.86
C ARG A 64 0.78 8.74 -5.26
N GLU A 65 1.65 8.35 -6.17
CA GLU A 65 1.28 7.91 -7.51
C GLU A 65 1.57 6.42 -7.65
N ILE A 66 0.62 5.69 -8.23
CA ILE A 66 0.73 4.26 -8.50
C ILE A 66 0.43 4.07 -9.98
N ASN A 67 1.30 3.32 -10.66
CA ASN A 67 1.02 2.83 -11.99
C ASN A 67 0.86 1.32 -11.95
N PHE A 68 -0.20 0.84 -12.57
CA PHE A 68 -0.54 -0.56 -12.63
C PHE A 68 -1.17 -0.90 -13.98
N SER A 69 -1.20 -2.19 -14.29
CA SER A 69 -1.99 -2.77 -15.36
C SER A 69 -2.93 -3.84 -14.79
N SER A 70 -4.02 -4.07 -15.50
CA SER A 70 -4.94 -5.18 -15.27
C SER A 70 -5.35 -5.76 -16.62
N GLN A 71 -5.24 -7.08 -16.78
CA GLN A 71 -5.78 -7.76 -17.97
C GLN A 71 -7.30 -7.87 -17.91
N GLN A 72 -7.84 -8.02 -16.70
CA GLN A 72 -9.27 -8.09 -16.45
C GLN A 72 -9.81 -6.67 -16.22
N GLU A 73 -10.92 -6.35 -16.87
CA GLU A 73 -11.70 -5.15 -16.56
C GLU A 73 -12.16 -5.20 -15.10
N MET A 74 -12.11 -4.10 -14.37
CA MET A 74 -12.66 -3.97 -13.02
C MET A 74 -13.68 -2.84 -13.02
N GLN A 75 -14.86 -3.07 -12.45
CA GLN A 75 -15.96 -2.12 -12.49
C GLN A 75 -15.81 -1.03 -11.43
N GLN A 76 -15.36 -1.41 -10.22
CA GLN A 76 -15.25 -0.52 -9.07
C GLN A 76 -13.95 -0.75 -8.33
N PHE A 77 -12.83 -0.54 -9.03
CA PHE A 77 -11.51 -0.68 -8.44
C PHE A 77 -11.30 0.30 -7.28
N ARG A 78 -10.96 -0.23 -6.10
CA ARG A 78 -10.64 0.58 -4.91
C ARG A 78 -9.56 -0.08 -4.07
N LEU A 79 -8.93 0.72 -3.22
CA LEU A 79 -7.95 0.25 -2.25
C LEU A 79 -8.42 0.61 -0.85
N GLU A 80 -8.28 -0.31 0.09
CA GLU A 80 -8.31 -0.01 1.52
C GLU A 80 -6.91 -0.15 2.10
N GLN A 81 -6.52 0.81 2.93
CA GLN A 81 -5.20 0.78 3.55
C GLN A 81 -5.28 0.98 5.05
N ARG A 82 -4.49 0.17 5.75
CA ARG A 82 -4.32 0.25 7.20
C ARG A 82 -2.84 0.33 7.52
N VAL A 83 -2.49 1.27 8.38
CA VAL A 83 -1.12 1.41 8.88
C VAL A 83 -1.08 0.77 10.25
N PHE A 84 -0.20 -0.22 10.41
CA PHE A 84 0.00 -0.93 11.66
C PHE A 84 1.32 -0.52 12.29
N PHE A 85 1.31 -0.19 13.58
CA PHE A 85 2.50 -0.09 14.42
C PHE A 85 2.44 -1.19 15.47
N ARG A 86 3.37 -2.15 15.39
CA ARG A 86 3.41 -3.33 16.30
C ARG A 86 2.06 -4.07 16.41
N GLY A 87 1.37 -4.21 15.28
CA GLY A 87 0.08 -4.91 15.20
C GLY A 87 -1.15 -4.09 15.59
N THR A 88 -0.97 -2.85 16.06
CA THR A 88 -2.08 -1.93 16.33
C THR A 88 -2.27 -0.96 15.17
N ILE A 89 -3.51 -0.73 14.76
CA ILE A 89 -3.82 0.27 13.72
C ILE A 89 -3.52 1.67 14.27
N ILE A 90 -2.81 2.47 13.49
CA ILE A 90 -2.51 3.87 13.78
C ILE A 90 -2.95 4.76 12.63
N GLU A 91 -3.17 6.02 12.94
CA GLU A 91 -3.51 7.06 11.96
C GLU A 91 -2.43 8.15 11.94
N ALA A 92 -2.51 9.04 10.96
CA ALA A 92 -1.65 10.22 10.93
C ALA A 92 -1.94 11.12 12.15
N ALA A 93 -0.88 11.63 12.76
CA ALA A 93 -0.95 12.58 13.87
C ALA A 93 -0.22 13.88 13.50
N PRO A 94 -0.56 15.01 14.12
CA PRO A 94 0.27 16.22 14.03
C PRO A 94 1.71 15.96 14.46
N GLU A 95 2.67 16.74 13.96
CA GLU A 95 4.11 16.54 14.23
C GLU A 95 4.42 16.41 15.73
N SER A 96 3.74 17.18 16.58
CA SER A 96 3.91 17.14 18.05
C SER A 96 3.54 15.81 18.71
N GLN A 97 2.78 14.96 18.03
CA GLN A 97 2.30 13.66 18.52
C GLN A 97 2.87 12.49 17.69
N MET A 98 3.73 12.78 16.71
CA MET A 98 4.32 11.74 15.87
C MET A 98 5.26 10.85 16.68
N ILE A 99 5.07 9.54 16.53
CA ILE A 99 5.98 8.55 17.11
C ILE A 99 7.38 8.76 16.50
N PRO A 100 8.45 8.84 17.31
CA PRO A 100 9.81 9.00 16.83
C PRO A 100 10.23 7.98 15.77
N ALA A 101 10.98 8.44 14.76
CA ALA A 101 11.38 7.62 13.61
C ALA A 101 12.14 6.34 14.00
N ASN A 102 12.94 6.38 15.06
CA ASN A 102 13.67 5.21 15.57
C ASN A 102 12.74 4.13 16.14
N LEU A 103 11.58 4.52 16.68
CA LEU A 103 10.56 3.57 17.14
C LEU A 103 9.74 3.04 15.97
N LEU A 104 9.40 3.89 14.99
CA LEU A 104 8.66 3.50 13.79
C LEU A 104 9.46 2.57 12.87
N ASN A 105 10.79 2.76 12.78
CA ASN A 105 11.67 2.02 11.87
C ASN A 105 11.57 0.50 12.04
N GLY A 106 11.14 -0.18 10.97
CA GLY A 106 10.96 -1.63 10.95
C GLY A 106 9.73 -2.14 11.70
N ASN A 107 8.98 -1.27 12.37
CA ASN A 107 7.80 -1.63 13.16
C ASN A 107 6.48 -1.18 12.54
N VAL A 108 6.55 -0.42 11.44
CA VAL A 108 5.37 0.01 10.66
C VAL A 108 5.16 -0.94 9.50
N VAL A 109 3.93 -1.44 9.34
CA VAL A 109 3.48 -2.21 8.19
C VAL A 109 2.27 -1.54 7.59
N ILE A 110 2.31 -1.25 6.29
CA ILE A 110 1.13 -0.83 5.52
C ILE A 110 0.53 -2.09 4.92
N GLU A 111 -0.71 -2.40 5.31
CA GLU A 111 -1.53 -3.39 4.62
C GLU A 111 -2.37 -2.68 3.57
N THR A 112 -2.37 -3.21 2.36
CA THR A 112 -3.18 -2.70 1.25
C THR A 112 -4.06 -3.82 0.73
N LYS A 113 -5.36 -3.61 0.78
CA LYS A 113 -6.35 -4.49 0.16
C LYS A 113 -6.83 -3.90 -1.15
N PHE A 114 -6.86 -4.72 -2.19
CA PHE A 114 -7.33 -4.36 -3.52
C PHE A 114 -8.71 -4.99 -3.74
N PHE A 115 -9.66 -4.18 -4.20
CA PHE A 115 -11.04 -4.62 -4.42
C PHE A 115 -11.54 -4.25 -5.80
N ASP A 116 -12.49 -5.04 -6.30
CA ASP A 116 -13.42 -4.70 -7.38
C ASP A 116 -14.85 -4.75 -6.80
N GLY A 117 -15.40 -3.61 -6.41
CA GLY A 117 -16.64 -3.54 -5.62
C GLY A 117 -16.44 -4.13 -4.21
N ASP A 118 -17.18 -5.18 -3.88
CA ASP A 118 -17.06 -5.92 -2.61
C ASP A 118 -16.12 -7.14 -2.71
N LEU A 119 -15.63 -7.45 -3.92
CA LEU A 119 -14.73 -8.57 -4.14
C LEU A 119 -13.30 -8.20 -3.73
N GLU A 120 -12.79 -8.80 -2.65
CA GLU A 120 -11.37 -8.71 -2.30
C GLU A 120 -10.53 -9.50 -3.31
N VAL A 121 -9.63 -8.82 -4.02
CA VAL A 121 -8.75 -9.41 -5.04
C VAL A 121 -7.44 -9.86 -4.42
N SER A 122 -6.82 -9.00 -3.60
CA SER A 122 -5.59 -9.34 -2.88
C SER A 122 -5.38 -8.46 -1.66
N THR A 123 -4.59 -8.98 -0.72
CA THR A 123 -4.04 -8.24 0.41
C THR A 123 -2.53 -8.29 0.33
N SER A 124 -1.87 -7.13 0.24
CA SER A 124 -0.41 -7.01 0.29
C SER A 124 0.06 -6.26 1.54
N ARG A 125 1.30 -6.51 1.96
CA ARG A 125 1.89 -5.92 3.16
C ARG A 125 3.27 -5.38 2.85
N VAL A 126 3.54 -4.14 3.27
CA VAL A 126 4.82 -3.46 3.07
C VAL A 126 5.34 -2.95 4.42
N ARG A 127 6.49 -3.46 4.86
CA ARG A 127 7.21 -2.97 6.04
C ARG A 127 8.01 -1.72 5.70
N LEU A 128 7.87 -0.68 6.51
CA LEU A 128 8.60 0.57 6.32
C LEU A 128 9.88 0.61 7.15
N LEU A 129 10.97 0.97 6.47
CA LEU A 129 12.26 1.28 7.06
C LEU A 129 12.54 2.77 6.82
N TYR A 130 12.67 3.55 7.90
CA TYR A 130 12.96 4.98 7.86
C TYR A 130 14.49 5.19 7.94
N VAL A 131 15.11 5.45 6.79
CA VAL A 131 16.56 5.64 6.64
C VAL A 131 16.97 7.11 6.66
#